data_AF-A0A812SPZ5-F1
#
_entry.id   AF-A0A812SPZ5-F1
#
_cell.length_a   1.000
_cell.length_b   1.000
_cell.length_c   1.000
_cell.angle_alpha   90.00
_cell.angle_beta   90.00
_cell.angle_gamma   90.00
#
_symmetry.space_group_name_H-M   'P 1'
#
loop_
_entity.id
_entity.type
_entity.pdbx_description
1 polymer ?
#
loop_
_entity_poly.entity_id
_entity_poly.type
_entity_poly.pdbx_seq_one_letter_code
_entity_poly.pdbx_strand_id
1 'polypeptide(L)'
;MMLPPAHTLSTRAPSELPAFRRETPRLSKDFDKRTLGRESPADGALPCFARPGTQGTAKPQAWLQAKARQPAEDDWTALKSEALVGRAKTVSAGEEAQAPAEQSPSSESGEVDRLRLHCEELLRLNAELRQRQLEVATGAFAGKFDNLLREFGHLRSFHQTLRSLEYETAQVRKDLKELTSAVSPVSEMSSLMDVAVGKVRSSLQQDVRDIVSAEVATLREQLTRLHENSTTMVSLTLQNRKDFADHRIGLSSEKLDELIELGEATRNAVQRHFDDLQAEIQADRNLIEYHSKQIGANMRSIEENKGRIMSNQLLIRDEQDRAREEAKNAVARVQSLQELLRQEHNQAERAKLERQLSESQKYKYEMESELTRLQDEMTAGLQEDIDDLNRKFDDVGEAVEKILARMEMPEQPTLLQQLHKVSEIQRRGNLDINLNNGDVVLLRPIHFKRKNMNDPPTAEFENEKEALEILTDLCELWQMFKVSIVIEGHTKDIGVGTDEFWQSVANSRAALCAATMGVMGVDLSQVAAVGKPGKTGLNKAALVISFDLFPDLD
;
A
#
# COMPACT_ATOMS: atom_id res chain seq x y z
N MET A 1 67.98 4.49 -33.52
CA MET A 1 68.66 5.59 -32.80
C MET A 1 68.41 5.38 -31.33
N MET A 2 69.48 5.10 -30.57
CA MET A 2 69.42 4.70 -29.16
C MET A 2 69.39 5.92 -28.24
N LEU A 3 68.56 5.83 -27.20
CA LEU A 3 68.50 6.78 -26.09
C LEU A 3 69.65 6.52 -25.09
N PRO A 4 70.24 7.56 -24.47
CA PRO A 4 71.22 7.39 -23.40
C PRO A 4 70.55 7.23 -22.02
N PRO A 5 71.26 6.64 -21.03
CA PRO A 5 70.69 6.15 -19.78
C PRO A 5 70.58 7.22 -18.69
N ALA A 6 69.63 7.02 -17.78
CA ALA A 6 69.38 7.84 -16.59
C ALA A 6 70.41 7.55 -15.48
N HIS A 7 70.99 8.62 -14.92
CA HIS A 7 71.78 8.56 -13.69
C HIS A 7 70.88 8.67 -12.47
N THR A 8 70.90 7.65 -11.61
CA THR A 8 70.28 7.61 -10.29
C THR A 8 71.16 8.35 -9.28
N LEU A 9 70.63 9.38 -8.61
CA LEU A 9 71.29 10.03 -7.47
C LEU A 9 70.63 9.62 -6.14
N SER A 10 71.49 8.97 -5.35
CA SER A 10 71.47 8.66 -3.93
C SER A 10 70.69 9.63 -3.02
N THR A 11 69.67 9.10 -2.33
CA THR A 11 68.97 9.75 -1.22
C THR A 11 69.78 9.59 0.08
N ARG A 12 70.37 10.69 0.55
CA ARG A 12 71.00 10.80 1.87
C ARG A 12 69.95 11.34 2.85
N ALA A 13 69.68 10.58 3.91
CA ALA A 13 68.76 10.94 4.98
C ALA A 13 69.24 12.19 5.76
N PRO A 14 68.35 13.12 6.15
CA PRO A 14 68.70 14.17 7.10
C PRO A 14 68.53 13.70 8.54
N SER A 15 69.58 13.96 9.29
CA SER A 15 69.78 13.80 10.72
C SER A 15 68.83 14.66 11.57
N GLU A 16 68.58 14.14 12.75
CA GLU A 16 67.78 14.65 13.87
C GLU A 16 68.04 16.14 14.20
N LEU A 17 66.95 16.86 14.47
CA LEU A 17 66.94 18.18 15.13
C LEU A 17 65.98 18.16 16.33
N PRO A 18 66.23 18.98 17.36
CA PRO A 18 65.86 18.71 18.74
C PRO A 18 64.41 19.05 19.09
N ALA A 19 63.89 18.32 20.08
CA ALA A 19 62.55 18.46 20.63
C ALA A 19 62.29 19.87 21.21
N PHE A 20 61.42 20.63 20.55
CA PHE A 20 60.81 21.83 21.11
C PHE A 20 59.67 21.45 22.07
N ARG A 21 59.86 21.77 23.35
CA ARG A 21 58.85 21.69 24.41
C ARG A 21 57.69 22.65 24.09
N ARG A 22 56.49 22.12 23.90
CA ARG A 22 55.25 22.90 23.81
C ARG A 22 54.79 23.31 25.21
N GLU A 23 54.90 24.58 25.55
CA GLU A 23 54.09 25.18 26.63
C GLU A 23 52.77 25.67 26.03
N THR A 24 51.66 25.16 26.55
CA THR A 24 50.31 25.57 26.21
C THR A 24 49.92 26.81 27.04
N PRO A 25 49.46 27.92 26.44
CA PRO A 25 48.85 28.98 27.23
C PRO A 25 47.43 28.60 27.62
N ARG A 26 47.15 28.69 28.92
CA ARG A 26 45.81 28.58 29.51
C ARG A 26 44.95 29.78 29.07
N LEU A 27 43.86 29.49 28.36
CA LEU A 27 42.79 30.44 28.05
C LEU A 27 42.07 30.88 29.34
N SER A 28 42.19 32.15 29.69
CA SER A 28 41.33 32.81 30.69
C SER A 28 39.95 33.07 30.08
N LYS A 29 38.93 32.50 30.71
CA LYS A 29 37.53 32.88 30.52
C LYS A 29 37.36 34.28 31.12
N ASP A 30 37.12 35.27 30.28
CA ASP A 30 36.33 36.46 30.58
C ASP A 30 36.07 37.18 29.25
N PHE A 31 34.85 37.06 28.73
CA PHE A 31 34.39 37.91 27.64
C PHE A 31 32.97 38.39 27.92
N ASP A 32 32.90 39.71 28.03
CA ASP A 32 31.77 40.52 28.44
C ASP A 32 30.59 40.44 27.48
N LYS A 33 29.39 40.36 28.07
CA LYS A 33 28.10 40.57 27.40
C LYS A 33 27.81 42.06 27.33
N ARG A 34 27.99 42.71 26.17
CA ARG A 34 27.33 44.00 25.89
C ARG A 34 26.90 44.15 24.43
N THR A 35 25.57 44.24 24.29
CA THR A 35 24.80 45.18 23.45
C THR A 35 25.17 45.34 21.99
N LEU A 36 24.35 44.73 21.11
CA LEU A 36 23.95 45.36 19.85
C LEU A 36 22.44 45.21 19.68
N GLY A 37 21.76 46.34 19.82
CA GLY A 37 20.35 46.49 19.46
C GLY A 37 20.21 46.45 17.94
N ARG A 38 19.16 45.76 17.48
CA ARG A 38 18.71 45.83 16.10
C ARG A 38 17.22 46.14 16.12
N GLU A 39 16.92 47.31 15.57
CA GLU A 39 15.58 47.83 15.35
C GLU A 39 14.83 46.97 14.33
N SER A 40 13.56 46.67 14.61
CA SER A 40 12.57 46.22 13.64
C SER A 40 11.43 47.23 13.64
N PRO A 41 10.99 47.73 12.47
CA PRO A 41 9.78 48.53 12.38
C PRO A 41 8.56 47.63 12.20
N ALA A 42 7.46 48.11 12.80
CA ALA A 42 6.14 47.55 12.77
C ALA A 42 5.36 47.88 11.48
N ASP A 43 4.17 47.26 11.42
CA ASP A 43 2.95 47.63 10.69
C ASP A 43 2.62 46.92 9.38
N GLY A 44 1.45 46.28 9.39
CA GLY A 44 0.79 45.70 8.21
C GLY A 44 -0.30 44.70 8.58
N ALA A 45 -1.44 45.19 9.08
CA ALA A 45 -2.63 44.41 9.42
C ALA A 45 -3.36 43.82 8.19
N LEU A 46 -3.81 42.55 8.33
CA LEU A 46 -5.06 41.89 7.83
C LEU A 46 -5.40 41.94 6.31
N PRO A 47 -6.04 40.89 5.71
CA PRO A 47 -7.26 40.29 6.23
C PRO A 47 -7.41 38.76 6.15
N CYS A 48 -8.34 38.31 7.00
CA CYS A 48 -8.88 36.97 7.13
C CYS A 48 -9.54 36.47 5.84
N PHE A 49 -9.15 35.29 5.38
CA PHE A 49 -10.00 34.45 4.53
C PHE A 49 -10.21 33.10 5.20
N ALA A 50 -11.49 32.82 5.47
CA ALA A 50 -11.99 31.56 5.97
C ALA A 50 -11.71 30.42 5.00
N ARG A 51 -11.33 29.25 5.53
CA ARG A 51 -11.43 27.96 4.84
C ARG A 51 -12.39 27.04 5.60
N PRO A 52 -13.25 26.30 4.89
CA PRO A 52 -14.32 25.51 5.49
C PRO A 52 -13.78 24.20 6.07
N GLY A 53 -14.43 23.77 7.14
CA GLY A 53 -14.11 22.56 7.88
C GLY A 53 -14.30 21.28 7.07
N THR A 54 -13.41 20.33 7.30
CA THR A 54 -13.62 18.92 7.00
C THR A 54 -13.73 18.18 8.33
N GLN A 55 -14.94 17.65 8.56
CA GLN A 55 -15.27 16.75 9.65
C GLN A 55 -14.67 15.36 9.39
N GLY A 56 -14.37 14.64 10.47
CA GLY A 56 -14.45 13.18 10.50
C GLY A 56 -13.14 12.41 10.44
N THR A 57 -12.38 12.37 11.54
CA THR A 57 -11.43 11.28 11.79
C THR A 57 -12.07 10.30 12.78
N ALA A 58 -12.64 9.23 12.24
CA ALA A 58 -13.05 8.05 12.97
C ALA A 58 -11.81 7.30 13.49
N LYS A 59 -11.84 6.92 14.77
CA LYS A 59 -10.89 6.00 15.41
C LYS A 59 -11.01 4.61 14.78
N PRO A 60 -9.93 3.90 14.41
CA PRO A 60 -9.98 2.46 14.26
C PRO A 60 -9.84 1.80 15.63
N GLN A 61 -10.88 1.07 16.02
CA GLN A 61 -10.86 0.15 17.15
C GLN A 61 -9.82 -0.95 16.94
N ALA A 62 -9.19 -1.30 18.06
CA ALA A 62 -8.26 -2.40 18.23
C ALA A 62 -8.80 -3.71 17.63
N TRP A 63 -8.03 -4.29 16.71
CA TRP A 63 -8.17 -5.68 16.33
C TRP A 63 -7.31 -6.55 17.23
N LEU A 64 -7.98 -7.59 17.74
CA LEU A 64 -7.52 -8.58 18.70
C LEU A 64 -6.27 -9.33 18.22
N GLN A 65 -5.29 -9.43 19.11
CA GLN A 65 -4.22 -10.42 19.03
C GLN A 65 -4.82 -11.83 19.20
N ALA A 66 -5.09 -12.50 18.09
CA ALA A 66 -5.31 -13.95 18.08
C ALA A 66 -3.95 -14.64 18.08
N LYS A 67 -3.57 -15.16 19.25
CA LYS A 67 -2.38 -15.96 19.50
C LYS A 67 -2.59 -17.34 18.87
N ALA A 68 -2.14 -17.54 17.64
CA ALA A 68 -2.14 -18.85 17.00
C ALA A 68 -1.15 -19.78 17.73
N ARG A 69 -1.69 -20.83 18.37
CA ARG A 69 -0.90 -21.95 18.89
C ARG A 69 -0.38 -22.77 17.70
N GLN A 70 0.93 -22.96 17.63
CA GLN A 70 1.54 -24.00 16.80
C GLN A 70 1.14 -25.38 17.37
N PRO A 71 0.72 -26.36 16.55
CA PRO A 71 0.80 -27.75 16.94
C PRO A 71 2.25 -28.23 16.77
N ALA A 72 2.70 -29.04 17.74
CA ALA A 72 4.00 -29.68 17.74
C ALA A 72 4.13 -30.62 16.52
N GLU A 73 5.20 -30.44 15.76
CA GLU A 73 5.72 -31.44 14.83
C GLU A 73 6.46 -32.50 15.65
N ASP A 74 5.77 -33.57 16.02
CA ASP A 74 6.39 -34.84 16.41
C ASP A 74 5.43 -35.97 15.95
N ASP A 75 6.00 -37.09 15.51
CA ASP A 75 5.36 -38.32 15.01
C ASP A 75 4.83 -38.36 13.55
N TRP A 76 5.76 -38.50 12.61
CA TRP A 76 5.49 -39.16 11.30
C TRP A 76 6.55 -40.21 10.89
N THR A 77 7.33 -40.75 11.82
CA THR A 77 8.41 -41.72 11.51
C THR A 77 8.09 -43.18 11.85
N ALA A 78 6.83 -43.56 12.10
CA ALA A 78 6.51 -44.92 12.58
C ALA A 78 5.62 -45.80 11.68
N LEU A 79 5.46 -45.50 10.37
CA LEU A 79 4.61 -46.33 9.48
C LEU A 79 5.26 -46.64 8.11
N LYS A 80 6.53 -47.07 8.11
CA LYS A 80 7.22 -47.45 6.85
C LYS A 80 8.14 -48.67 6.93
N SER A 81 7.82 -49.64 7.79
CA SER A 81 8.60 -50.88 7.88
C SER A 81 7.75 -52.10 8.22
N GLU A 82 6.74 -52.42 7.40
CA GLU A 82 6.08 -53.73 7.48
C GLU A 82 5.28 -54.07 6.21
N ALA A 83 5.97 -54.22 5.07
CA ALA A 83 5.36 -54.84 3.88
C ALA A 83 6.41 -55.30 2.87
N LEU A 84 7.35 -56.17 3.27
CA LEU A 84 8.26 -56.82 2.31
C LEU A 84 8.98 -58.03 2.91
N VAL A 85 8.24 -59.00 3.47
CA VAL A 85 8.80 -60.33 3.75
C VAL A 85 7.73 -61.42 3.59
N GLY A 86 7.97 -62.34 2.63
CA GLY A 86 7.35 -63.66 2.53
C GLY A 86 6.14 -63.71 1.60
N ARG A 87 5.97 -64.70 0.71
CA ARG A 87 6.50 -66.07 0.76
C ARG A 87 6.27 -66.76 -0.59
N ALA A 88 7.35 -67.22 -1.21
CA ALA A 88 7.31 -68.31 -2.18
C ALA A 88 7.13 -69.66 -1.44
N LYS A 89 6.25 -70.53 -1.94
CA LYS A 89 6.20 -72.00 -1.72
C LYS A 89 5.14 -72.56 -2.69
N THR A 90 5.51 -73.12 -3.84
CA THR A 90 5.88 -74.54 -4.09
C THR A 90 4.89 -75.58 -3.54
N VAL A 91 4.05 -76.08 -4.44
CA VAL A 91 3.77 -77.49 -4.78
C VAL A 91 3.87 -78.54 -3.66
N SER A 92 2.71 -79.14 -3.33
CA SER A 92 2.49 -80.57 -2.99
C SER A 92 0.99 -80.83 -3.17
N ALA A 93 0.53 -81.54 -4.21
CA ALA A 93 0.48 -82.99 -4.35
C ALA A 93 -0.33 -83.71 -3.26
N GLY A 94 -1.52 -84.20 -3.67
CA GLY A 94 -2.16 -85.41 -3.16
C GLY A 94 -3.24 -85.21 -2.09
N GLU A 95 -4.51 -85.36 -2.48
CA GLU A 95 -5.45 -86.27 -1.78
C GLU A 95 -6.72 -86.48 -2.62
N GLU A 96 -6.97 -87.75 -2.96
CA GLU A 96 -8.22 -88.29 -3.48
C GLU A 96 -9.35 -88.09 -2.46
N ALA A 97 -10.50 -87.57 -2.89
CA ALA A 97 -11.80 -87.94 -2.30
C ALA A 97 -12.98 -87.53 -3.20
N GLN A 98 -13.65 -88.57 -3.71
CA GLN A 98 -15.10 -88.70 -3.88
C GLN A 98 -15.85 -87.64 -4.72
N ALA A 99 -16.22 -88.10 -5.91
CA ALA A 99 -17.30 -87.55 -6.71
C ALA A 99 -18.64 -87.53 -5.95
N PRO A 100 -19.36 -86.40 -5.91
CA PRO A 100 -20.80 -86.41 -5.79
C PRO A 100 -21.43 -86.12 -7.16
N ALA A 101 -22.29 -87.06 -7.54
CA ALA A 101 -23.48 -86.94 -8.39
C ALA A 101 -23.65 -85.66 -9.23
N GLU A 102 -23.74 -85.89 -10.54
CA GLU A 102 -24.40 -85.04 -11.52
C GLU A 102 -25.76 -84.54 -10.97
N GLN A 103 -25.78 -83.29 -10.50
CA GLN A 103 -26.99 -82.50 -10.41
C GLN A 103 -26.83 -81.36 -11.40
N SER A 104 -27.69 -81.38 -12.42
CA SER A 104 -27.86 -80.34 -13.42
C SER A 104 -27.91 -78.98 -12.71
N PRO A 105 -26.98 -78.05 -12.99
CA PRO A 105 -27.05 -76.72 -12.41
C PRO A 105 -28.33 -76.07 -12.93
N SER A 106 -29.25 -75.75 -12.02
CA SER A 106 -30.30 -74.80 -12.31
C SER A 106 -29.64 -73.56 -12.90
N SER A 107 -30.18 -73.06 -14.01
CA SER A 107 -29.55 -72.02 -14.85
C SER A 107 -29.22 -70.72 -14.12
N GLU A 108 -29.70 -70.55 -12.89
CA GLU A 108 -29.46 -69.39 -12.03
C GLU A 108 -28.07 -69.39 -11.37
N SER A 109 -27.46 -70.56 -11.06
CA SER A 109 -26.14 -70.59 -10.38
C SER A 109 -25.00 -70.11 -11.29
N GLY A 110 -25.07 -70.44 -12.58
CA GLY A 110 -24.06 -70.00 -13.56
C GLY A 110 -24.13 -68.51 -13.87
N GLU A 111 -25.28 -67.88 -13.61
CA GLU A 111 -25.48 -66.44 -13.81
C GLU A 111 -24.88 -65.64 -12.65
N VAL A 112 -25.01 -66.15 -11.41
CA VAL A 112 -24.37 -65.57 -10.22
C VAL A 112 -22.84 -65.60 -10.33
N ASP A 113 -22.25 -66.70 -10.82
CA ASP A 113 -20.79 -66.78 -11.00
C ASP A 113 -20.28 -65.87 -12.12
N ARG A 114 -21.05 -65.68 -13.19
CA ARG A 114 -20.73 -64.69 -14.24
C ARG A 114 -20.82 -63.27 -13.74
N LEU A 115 -21.84 -62.94 -12.96
CA LEU A 115 -21.98 -61.61 -12.35
C LEU A 115 -20.84 -61.35 -11.38
N ARG A 116 -20.42 -62.35 -10.60
CA ARG A 116 -19.28 -62.23 -9.69
C ARG A 116 -17.97 -61.95 -10.41
N LEU A 117 -17.67 -62.71 -11.47
CA LEU A 117 -16.50 -62.47 -12.33
C LEU A 117 -16.53 -61.08 -12.98
N HIS A 118 -17.72 -60.63 -13.39
CA HIS A 118 -17.87 -59.30 -13.98
C HIS A 118 -17.65 -58.18 -12.96
N CYS A 119 -18.17 -58.32 -11.73
CA CYS A 119 -17.91 -57.40 -10.63
C CYS A 119 -16.43 -57.36 -10.24
N GLU A 120 -15.75 -58.52 -10.21
CA GLU A 120 -14.31 -58.59 -9.92
C GLU A 120 -13.48 -57.88 -11.00
N GLU A 121 -13.82 -58.03 -12.28
CA GLU A 121 -13.12 -57.34 -13.36
C GLU A 121 -13.39 -55.84 -13.37
N LEU A 122 -14.60 -55.39 -13.03
CA LEU A 122 -14.92 -53.97 -12.86
C LEU A 122 -14.14 -53.35 -11.69
N LEU A 123 -13.98 -54.08 -10.57
CA LEU A 123 -13.17 -53.63 -9.45
C LEU A 123 -11.69 -53.56 -9.82
N ARG A 124 -11.18 -54.54 -10.60
CA ARG A 124 -9.81 -54.54 -11.12
C ARG A 124 -9.54 -53.34 -12.03
N LEU A 125 -10.44 -53.07 -12.99
CA LEU A 125 -10.35 -51.92 -13.89
C LEU A 125 -10.44 -50.58 -13.15
N ASN A 126 -11.30 -50.48 -12.12
CA ASN A 126 -11.40 -49.28 -11.30
C ASN A 126 -10.10 -49.03 -10.51
N ALA A 127 -9.49 -50.08 -9.97
CA ALA A 127 -8.18 -49.99 -9.32
C ALA A 127 -7.08 -49.54 -10.29
N GLU A 128 -7.01 -50.11 -11.50
CA GLU A 128 -6.06 -49.69 -12.53
C GLU A 128 -6.27 -48.24 -12.98
N LEU A 129 -7.53 -47.80 -13.14
CA LEU A 129 -7.87 -46.43 -13.51
C LEU A 129 -7.41 -45.43 -12.44
N ARG A 130 -7.68 -45.73 -11.16
CA ARG A 130 -7.23 -44.91 -10.03
C ARG A 130 -5.71 -44.84 -9.94
N GLN A 131 -5.03 -45.95 -10.19
CA GLN A 131 -3.57 -45.97 -10.19
C GLN A 131 -2.99 -45.13 -11.33
N ARG A 132 -3.56 -45.22 -12.54
CA ARG A 132 -3.16 -44.35 -13.67
C ARG A 132 -3.45 -42.88 -13.38
N GLN A 133 -4.57 -42.55 -12.77
CA GLN A 133 -4.86 -41.17 -12.35
C GLN A 133 -3.84 -40.65 -11.34
N LEU A 134 -3.40 -41.51 -10.40
CA LEU A 134 -2.36 -41.17 -9.44
C LEU A 134 -0.99 -40.97 -10.11
N GLU A 135 -0.62 -41.81 -11.07
CA GLU A 135 0.63 -41.70 -11.84
C GLU A 135 0.65 -40.42 -12.70
N VAL A 136 -0.46 -40.06 -13.33
CA VAL A 136 -0.59 -38.80 -14.09
C VAL A 136 -0.51 -37.58 -13.15
N ALA A 137 -1.19 -37.63 -12.01
CA ALA A 137 -1.16 -36.53 -11.04
C ALA A 137 0.25 -36.33 -10.43
N THR A 138 0.93 -37.42 -10.08
CA THR A 138 2.31 -37.38 -9.53
C THR A 138 3.33 -36.96 -10.58
N GLY A 139 3.20 -37.41 -11.83
CA GLY A 139 4.05 -36.97 -12.94
C GLY A 139 3.89 -35.48 -13.26
N ALA A 140 2.65 -34.98 -13.30
CA ALA A 140 2.37 -33.56 -13.50
C ALA A 140 2.91 -32.69 -12.35
N PHE A 141 2.84 -33.18 -11.12
CA PHE A 141 3.40 -32.49 -9.95
C PHE A 141 4.93 -32.47 -9.97
N ALA A 142 5.57 -33.59 -10.29
CA ALA A 142 7.04 -33.69 -10.40
C ALA A 142 7.59 -32.73 -11.47
N GLY A 143 6.97 -32.66 -12.65
CA GLY A 143 7.38 -31.74 -13.70
C GLY A 143 7.23 -30.26 -13.32
N LYS A 144 6.18 -29.90 -12.58
CA LYS A 144 6.01 -28.55 -12.03
C LYS A 144 7.07 -28.25 -10.97
N PHE A 145 7.39 -29.21 -10.11
CA PHE A 145 8.40 -29.05 -9.06
C PHE A 145 9.82 -28.87 -9.63
N ASP A 146 10.18 -29.62 -10.68
CA ASP A 146 11.48 -29.47 -11.35
C ASP A 146 11.64 -28.12 -12.06
N ASN A 147 10.57 -27.60 -12.67
CA ASN A 147 10.56 -26.25 -13.23
C ASN A 147 10.74 -25.19 -12.14
N LEU A 148 10.10 -25.37 -10.99
CA LEU A 148 10.20 -24.47 -9.85
C LEU A 148 11.63 -24.48 -9.26
N LEU A 149 12.27 -25.66 -9.20
CA LEU A 149 13.67 -25.80 -8.81
C LEU A 149 14.64 -25.14 -9.80
N ARG A 150 14.38 -25.19 -11.11
CA ARG A 150 15.15 -24.43 -12.12
C ARG A 150 15.01 -22.93 -11.95
N GLU A 151 13.80 -22.43 -11.73
CA GLU A 151 13.58 -21.00 -11.47
C GLU A 151 14.33 -20.54 -10.20
N PHE A 152 14.34 -21.36 -9.14
CA PHE A 152 15.16 -21.09 -7.95
C PHE A 152 16.67 -21.12 -8.24
N GLY A 153 17.14 -21.97 -9.15
CA GLY A 153 18.53 -21.96 -9.63
C GLY A 153 18.93 -20.64 -10.28
N HIS A 154 18.07 -20.10 -11.15
CA HIS A 154 18.28 -18.78 -11.75
C HIS A 154 18.24 -17.67 -10.70
N LEU A 155 17.31 -17.73 -9.75
CA LEU A 155 17.25 -16.75 -8.64
C LEU A 155 18.51 -16.79 -7.78
N ARG A 156 19.10 -17.97 -7.54
CA ARG A 156 20.36 -18.12 -6.81
C ARG A 156 21.55 -17.50 -7.57
N SER A 157 21.63 -17.70 -8.88
CA SER A 157 22.66 -17.06 -9.71
C SER A 157 22.51 -15.53 -9.73
N PHE A 158 21.27 -15.03 -9.80
CA PHE A 158 20.96 -13.61 -9.74
C PHE A 158 21.35 -13.00 -8.38
N HIS A 159 21.06 -13.70 -7.28
CA HIS A 159 21.47 -13.26 -5.96
C HIS A 159 22.99 -13.22 -5.79
N GLN A 160 23.71 -14.13 -6.43
CA GLN A 160 25.18 -14.16 -6.42
C GLN A 160 25.77 -12.97 -7.21
N THR A 161 25.17 -12.61 -8.35
CA THR A 161 25.55 -11.40 -9.09
C THR A 161 25.26 -10.11 -8.31
N LEU A 162 24.12 -10.05 -7.59
CA LEU A 162 23.81 -8.90 -6.74
C LEU A 162 24.82 -8.76 -5.59
N ARG A 163 25.23 -9.85 -4.94
CA ARG A 163 26.28 -9.80 -3.90
C ARG A 163 27.63 -9.35 -4.44
N SER A 164 27.98 -9.74 -5.67
CA SER A 164 29.20 -9.26 -6.34
C SER A 164 29.16 -7.75 -6.56
N LEU A 165 28.02 -7.23 -7.06
CA LEU A 165 27.79 -5.79 -7.24
C LEU A 165 27.79 -5.01 -5.92
N GLU A 166 27.20 -5.57 -4.86
CA GLU A 166 27.25 -4.98 -3.51
C GLU A 166 28.69 -4.91 -2.99
N TYR A 167 29.50 -5.94 -3.23
CA TYR A 167 30.92 -5.94 -2.85
C TYR A 167 31.71 -4.89 -3.64
N GLU A 168 31.53 -4.81 -4.96
CA GLU A 168 32.20 -3.80 -5.80
C GLU A 168 31.79 -2.37 -5.42
N THR A 169 30.50 -2.13 -5.17
CA THR A 169 30.03 -0.80 -4.73
C THR A 169 30.50 -0.44 -3.32
N ALA A 170 30.60 -1.42 -2.42
CA ALA A 170 31.20 -1.22 -1.10
C ALA A 170 32.69 -0.87 -1.20
N GLN A 171 33.42 -1.54 -2.10
CA GLN A 171 34.84 -1.26 -2.37
C GLN A 171 35.03 0.15 -2.93
N VAL A 172 34.24 0.56 -3.94
CA VAL A 172 34.29 1.92 -4.49
C VAL A 172 33.97 2.97 -3.42
N ARG A 173 33.01 2.72 -2.52
CA ARG A 173 32.73 3.64 -1.39
C ARG A 173 33.89 3.73 -0.41
N LYS A 174 34.60 2.61 -0.16
CA LYS A 174 35.78 2.58 0.69
C LYS A 174 36.91 3.40 0.05
N ASP A 175 37.20 3.16 -1.23
CA ASP A 175 38.22 3.89 -1.98
C ASP A 175 37.91 5.39 -2.05
N LEU A 176 36.63 5.77 -2.22
CA LEU A 176 36.20 7.17 -2.21
C LEU A 176 36.39 7.83 -0.83
N LYS A 177 36.13 7.09 0.26
CA LYS A 177 36.39 7.57 1.62
C LYS A 177 37.89 7.71 1.90
N GLU A 178 38.70 6.75 1.45
CA GLU A 178 40.16 6.82 1.55
C GLU A 178 40.70 8.03 0.77
N LEU A 179 40.23 8.25 -0.46
CA LEU A 179 40.59 9.42 -1.26
C LEU A 179 40.15 10.74 -0.60
N THR A 180 38.92 10.80 -0.08
CA THR A 180 38.43 11.99 0.64
C THR A 180 39.26 12.26 1.89
N SER A 181 39.63 11.21 2.62
CA SER A 181 40.51 11.31 3.80
C SER A 181 41.96 11.68 3.44
N ALA A 182 42.43 11.35 2.24
CA ALA A 182 43.74 11.74 1.73
C ALA A 182 43.77 13.19 1.21
N VAL A 183 42.62 13.71 0.75
CA VAL A 183 42.48 15.09 0.25
C VAL A 183 42.25 16.11 1.38
N SER A 184 41.59 15.72 2.48
CA SER A 184 41.37 16.62 3.64
C SER A 184 42.67 17.25 4.19
N PRO A 185 43.76 16.49 4.40
CA PRO A 185 45.05 17.02 4.85
C PRO A 185 45.66 18.02 3.87
N VAL A 186 45.41 17.90 2.56
CA VAL A 186 45.96 18.83 1.55
C VAL A 186 45.26 20.18 1.64
N SER A 187 43.94 20.20 1.88
CA SER A 187 43.18 21.42 2.13
C SER A 187 43.59 22.09 3.45
N GLU A 188 43.77 21.30 4.50
CA GLU A 188 44.26 21.80 5.80
C GLU A 188 45.69 22.34 5.69
N MET A 189 46.57 21.62 4.96
CA MET A 189 47.95 22.04 4.69
C MET A 189 48.01 23.32 3.87
N SER A 190 47.10 23.53 2.91
CA SER A 190 47.00 24.81 2.19
C SER A 190 46.69 25.97 3.14
N SER A 191 45.70 25.81 4.04
CA SER A 191 45.35 26.85 5.02
C SER A 191 46.46 27.10 6.05
N LEU A 192 47.16 26.03 6.48
CA LEU A 192 48.32 26.12 7.36
C LEU A 192 49.49 26.81 6.68
N MET A 193 49.72 26.56 5.38
CA MET A 193 50.74 27.25 4.60
C MET A 193 50.41 28.74 4.48
N ASP A 194 49.16 29.13 4.23
CA ASP A 194 48.77 30.54 4.18
C ASP A 194 49.02 31.25 5.52
N VAL A 195 48.68 30.60 6.63
CA VAL A 195 48.95 31.12 7.99
C VAL A 195 50.45 31.18 8.28
N ALA A 196 51.22 30.17 7.89
CA ALA A 196 52.66 30.12 8.09
C ALA A 196 53.39 31.20 7.26
N VAL A 197 53.02 31.35 5.99
CA VAL A 197 53.54 32.41 5.10
C VAL A 197 53.17 33.79 5.66
N GLY A 198 51.95 33.96 6.18
CA GLY A 198 51.52 35.18 6.87
C GLY A 198 52.39 35.51 8.07
N LYS A 199 52.67 34.52 8.94
CA LYS A 199 53.52 34.70 10.13
C LYS A 199 54.98 34.95 9.81
N VAL A 200 55.55 34.24 8.83
CA VAL A 200 56.94 34.48 8.38
C VAL A 200 57.06 35.89 7.80
N ARG A 201 56.08 36.32 7.01
CA ARG A 201 56.06 37.68 6.46
C ARG A 201 55.98 38.75 7.55
N SER A 202 55.10 38.60 8.54
CA SER A 202 54.99 39.58 9.62
C SER A 202 56.22 39.58 10.54
N SER A 203 56.80 38.41 10.83
CA SER A 203 58.06 38.30 11.58
C SER A 203 59.21 38.96 10.84
N LEU A 204 59.40 38.65 9.55
CA LEU A 204 60.48 39.24 8.76
C LEU A 204 60.33 40.77 8.63
N GLN A 205 59.10 41.27 8.47
CA GLN A 205 58.84 42.72 8.45
C GLN A 205 59.16 43.38 9.79
N GLN A 206 58.93 42.68 10.90
CA GLN A 206 59.25 43.16 12.24
C GLN A 206 60.77 43.12 12.49
N ASP A 207 61.44 42.02 12.18
CA ASP A 207 62.89 41.87 12.32
C ASP A 207 63.65 42.91 11.49
N VAL A 208 63.23 43.13 10.24
CA VAL A 208 63.81 44.19 9.39
C VAL A 208 63.59 45.57 10.00
N ARG A 209 62.41 45.85 10.56
CA ARG A 209 62.12 47.12 11.22
C ARG A 209 62.98 47.31 12.46
N ASP A 210 63.17 46.26 13.25
CA ASP A 210 63.92 46.31 14.50
C ASP A 210 65.43 46.45 14.25
N ILE A 211 65.98 45.74 13.26
CA ILE A 211 67.39 45.89 12.81
C ILE A 211 67.62 47.31 12.31
N VAL A 212 66.78 47.81 11.40
CA VAL A 212 66.91 49.19 10.87
C VAL A 212 66.78 50.21 12.00
N SER A 213 65.85 50.01 12.93
CA SER A 213 65.70 50.90 14.09
C SER A 213 66.94 50.90 15.00
N ALA A 214 67.55 49.73 15.24
CA ALA A 214 68.74 49.60 16.06
C ALA A 214 69.98 50.23 15.40
N GLU A 215 70.17 50.04 14.09
CA GLU A 215 71.24 50.68 13.32
C GLU A 215 71.06 52.20 13.26
N VAL A 216 69.83 52.69 13.04
CA VAL A 216 69.54 54.13 13.07
C VAL A 216 69.80 54.72 14.47
N ALA A 217 69.50 53.98 15.53
CA ALA A 217 69.77 54.41 16.90
C ALA A 217 71.27 54.50 17.20
N THR A 218 72.06 53.49 16.81
CA THR A 218 73.52 53.48 16.98
C THR A 218 74.20 54.57 16.14
N LEU A 219 73.78 54.78 14.89
CA LEU A 219 74.27 55.88 14.06
C LEU A 219 73.93 57.25 14.67
N ARG A 220 72.74 57.42 15.25
CA ARG A 220 72.38 58.65 15.98
C ARG A 220 73.29 58.86 17.18
N GLU A 221 73.54 57.83 17.98
CA GLU A 221 74.42 57.93 19.14
C GLU A 221 75.85 58.28 18.74
N GLN A 222 76.39 57.65 17.71
CA GLN A 222 77.72 57.98 17.17
C GLN A 222 77.78 59.43 16.67
N LEU A 223 76.74 59.89 15.97
CA LEU A 223 76.66 61.28 15.51
C LEU A 223 76.59 62.27 16.68
N THR A 224 75.84 61.94 17.74
CA THR A 224 75.77 62.77 18.97
C THR A 224 77.13 62.83 19.66
N ARG A 225 77.82 61.69 19.84
CA ARG A 225 79.18 61.66 20.42
C ARG A 225 80.18 62.44 19.58
N LEU A 226 80.11 62.33 18.24
CA LEU A 226 80.97 63.10 17.34
C LEU A 226 80.68 64.60 17.45
N HIS A 227 79.42 64.99 17.56
CA HIS A 227 79.01 66.38 17.75
C HIS A 227 79.48 66.93 19.11
N GLU A 228 79.34 66.17 20.20
CA GLU A 228 79.83 66.52 21.53
C GLU A 228 81.36 66.65 21.54
N ASN A 229 82.09 65.70 20.95
CA ASN A 229 83.54 65.73 20.83
C ASN A 229 84.00 66.95 20.00
N SER A 230 83.35 67.22 18.88
CA SER A 230 83.63 68.41 18.05
C SER A 230 83.36 69.70 18.81
N THR A 231 82.24 69.79 19.51
CA THR A 231 81.88 70.95 20.34
C THR A 231 82.89 71.16 21.48
N THR A 232 83.36 70.08 22.10
CA THR A 232 84.38 70.11 23.16
C THR A 232 85.74 70.54 22.59
N MET A 233 86.11 70.06 21.40
CA MET A 233 87.33 70.50 20.70
C MET A 233 87.27 71.98 20.32
N VAL A 234 86.12 72.47 19.83
CA VAL A 234 85.91 73.88 19.51
C VAL A 234 85.94 74.73 20.78
N SER A 235 85.31 74.26 21.87
CA SER A 235 85.38 74.88 23.19
C SER A 235 86.81 74.98 23.72
N LEU A 236 87.58 73.89 23.66
CA LEU A 236 88.98 73.86 24.08
C LEU A 236 89.86 74.74 23.20
N THR A 237 89.65 74.78 21.89
CA THR A 237 90.42 75.67 21.00
C THR A 237 90.06 77.15 21.20
N LEU A 238 88.81 77.47 21.49
CA LEU A 238 88.39 78.83 21.86
C LEU A 238 88.93 79.23 23.24
N GLN A 239 88.92 78.31 24.21
CA GLN A 239 89.49 78.52 25.54
C GLN A 239 91.01 78.69 25.48
N ASN A 240 91.71 77.83 24.74
CA ASN A 240 93.15 77.97 24.50
C ASN A 240 93.47 79.28 23.77
N ARG A 241 92.64 79.73 22.81
CA ARG A 241 92.77 81.05 22.16
C ARG A 241 92.57 82.20 23.13
N LYS A 242 91.61 82.07 24.05
CA LYS A 242 91.33 83.06 25.09
C LYS A 242 92.47 83.15 26.09
N ASP A 243 92.95 82.01 26.57
CA ASP A 243 94.11 81.93 27.47
C ASP A 243 95.38 82.46 26.79
N PHE A 244 95.52 82.25 25.48
CA PHE A 244 96.55 82.87 24.64
C PHE A 244 96.42 84.39 24.51
N ALA A 245 95.21 84.91 24.37
CA ALA A 245 94.95 86.34 24.27
C ALA A 245 95.18 87.06 25.61
N ASP A 246 94.84 86.40 26.72
CA ASP A 246 95.00 86.92 28.09
C ASP A 246 96.47 86.86 28.56
N HIS A 247 97.26 85.90 28.06
CA HIS A 247 98.71 85.81 28.30
C HIS A 247 99.51 86.52 27.21
N ARG A 248 99.34 87.84 27.06
CA ARG A 248 100.20 88.68 26.22
C ARG A 248 101.53 88.97 26.93
N ILE A 249 102.35 87.94 27.11
CA ILE A 249 103.73 88.01 27.62
C ILE A 249 104.62 87.26 26.63
N GLY A 250 105.69 87.92 26.18
CA GLY A 250 106.52 87.52 25.04
C GLY A 250 106.84 86.04 24.95
N LEU A 251 106.15 85.34 24.05
CA LEU A 251 106.55 84.03 23.58
C LEU A 251 107.73 84.21 22.64
N SER A 252 108.85 83.53 22.92
CA SER A 252 109.96 83.41 21.99
C SER A 252 109.51 82.67 20.73
N SER A 253 110.11 83.01 19.59
CA SER A 253 109.84 82.39 18.27
C SER A 253 109.73 80.85 18.35
N GLU A 254 110.61 80.21 19.12
CA GLU A 254 110.66 78.74 19.28
C GLU A 254 109.36 78.13 19.81
N LYS A 255 108.67 78.77 20.76
CA LYS A 255 107.41 78.25 21.30
C LYS A 255 106.24 78.43 20.34
N LEU A 256 106.34 79.40 19.42
CA LEU A 256 105.36 79.59 18.36
C LEU A 256 105.48 78.47 17.32
N ASP A 257 106.71 78.07 17.00
CA ASP A 257 107.00 77.00 16.06
C ASP A 257 106.53 75.63 16.60
N GLU A 258 106.74 75.33 17.90
CA GLU A 258 106.20 74.11 18.54
C GLU A 258 104.66 74.04 18.50
N LEU A 259 103.98 75.18 18.64
CA LEU A 259 102.52 75.24 18.55
C LEU A 259 102.00 75.10 17.12
N ILE A 260 102.76 75.60 16.14
CA ILE A 260 102.46 75.39 14.72
C ILE A 260 102.64 73.90 14.39
N GLU A 261 103.73 73.27 14.83
CA GLU A 261 103.96 71.83 14.65
C GLU A 261 102.87 70.99 15.33
N LEU A 262 102.47 71.32 16.56
CA LEU A 262 101.38 70.62 17.26
C LEU A 262 100.03 70.83 16.57
N GLY A 263 99.77 72.04 16.07
CA GLY A 263 98.57 72.35 15.29
C GLY A 263 98.52 71.59 13.97
N GLU A 264 99.65 71.45 13.28
CA GLU A 264 99.78 70.64 12.06
C GLU A 264 99.67 69.14 12.36
N ALA A 265 100.29 68.65 13.43
CA ALA A 265 100.15 67.27 13.87
C ALA A 265 98.68 66.92 14.21
N THR A 266 97.99 67.82 14.91
CA THR A 266 96.56 67.65 15.24
C THR A 266 95.69 67.70 13.99
N ARG A 267 95.95 68.65 13.07
CA ARG A 267 95.24 68.72 11.78
C ARG A 267 95.44 67.43 10.97
N ASN A 268 96.66 66.92 10.91
CA ASN A 268 96.98 65.67 10.22
C ASN A 268 96.32 64.45 10.89
N ALA A 269 96.25 64.40 12.23
CA ALA A 269 95.56 63.34 12.94
C ALA A 269 94.04 63.37 12.70
N VAL A 270 93.43 64.56 12.73
CA VAL A 270 92.01 64.74 12.39
C VAL A 270 91.74 64.37 10.94
N GLN A 271 92.61 64.77 10.01
CA GLN A 271 92.48 64.41 8.60
C GLN A 271 92.57 62.89 8.39
N ARG A 272 93.53 62.20 9.04
CA ARG A 272 93.62 60.73 8.99
C ARG A 272 92.36 60.05 9.52
N HIS A 273 91.84 60.50 10.67
CA HIS A 273 90.58 59.97 11.20
C HIS A 273 89.39 60.21 10.27
N PHE A 274 89.35 61.36 9.59
CA PHE A 274 88.32 61.65 8.60
C PHE A 274 88.45 60.74 7.37
N ASP A 275 89.66 60.51 6.88
CA ASP A 275 89.93 59.61 5.76
C ASP A 275 89.60 58.15 6.12
N ASP A 276 89.94 57.70 7.33
CA ASP A 276 89.59 56.37 7.86
C ASP A 276 88.07 56.20 7.97
N LEU A 277 87.36 57.20 8.50
CA LEU A 277 85.90 57.18 8.59
C LEU A 277 85.25 57.18 7.21
N GLN A 278 85.80 57.92 6.24
CA GLN A 278 85.33 57.86 4.86
C GLN A 278 85.55 56.48 4.23
N ALA A 279 86.68 55.84 4.52
CA ALA A 279 86.95 54.48 4.05
C ALA A 279 85.98 53.46 4.66
N GLU A 280 85.68 53.57 5.96
CA GLU A 280 84.69 52.72 6.66
C GLU A 280 83.27 52.92 6.10
N ILE A 281 82.83 54.18 5.96
CA ILE A 281 81.54 54.50 5.34
C ILE A 281 81.43 53.93 3.91
N GLN A 282 82.53 53.98 3.14
CA GLN A 282 82.55 53.43 1.80
C GLN A 282 82.51 51.90 1.79
N ALA A 283 83.17 51.24 2.76
CA ALA A 283 83.11 49.80 2.93
C ALA A 283 81.69 49.34 3.28
N ASP A 284 81.02 50.01 4.23
CA ASP A 284 79.63 49.73 4.61
C ASP A 284 78.67 49.97 3.44
N ARG A 285 78.89 51.05 2.68
CA ARG A 285 78.09 51.31 1.46
C ARG A 285 78.20 50.18 0.45
N ASN A 286 79.41 49.66 0.22
CA ASN A 286 79.63 48.52 -0.68
C ASN A 286 78.96 47.24 -0.14
N LEU A 287 79.00 47.01 1.18
CA LEU A 287 78.35 45.88 1.83
C LEU A 287 76.82 45.94 1.73
N ILE A 288 76.22 47.11 1.97
CA ILE A 288 74.79 47.36 1.79
C ILE A 288 74.38 47.13 0.32
N GLU A 289 75.19 47.62 -0.63
CA GLU A 289 74.93 47.38 -2.05
C GLU A 289 74.97 45.89 -2.41
N TYR A 290 75.94 45.14 -1.86
CA TYR A 290 76.03 43.69 -2.02
C TYR A 290 74.79 42.97 -1.47
N HIS A 291 74.38 43.27 -0.23
CA HIS A 291 73.19 42.66 0.37
C HIS A 291 71.91 43.04 -0.37
N SER A 292 71.77 44.29 -0.83
CA SER A 292 70.64 44.73 -1.65
C SER A 292 70.54 43.95 -2.96
N LYS A 293 71.68 43.69 -3.63
CA LYS A 293 71.72 42.84 -4.83
C LYS A 293 71.31 41.39 -4.53
N GLN A 294 71.77 40.81 -3.42
CA GLN A 294 71.38 39.45 -2.99
C GLN A 294 69.89 39.34 -2.65
N ILE A 295 69.35 40.29 -1.89
CA ILE A 295 67.91 40.36 -1.58
C ILE A 295 67.09 40.48 -2.86
N GLY A 296 67.53 41.33 -3.80
CA GLY A 296 66.89 41.46 -5.11
C GLY A 296 66.90 40.17 -5.94
N ALA A 297 68.00 39.41 -5.89
CA ALA A 297 68.08 38.11 -6.56
C ALA A 297 67.14 37.07 -5.92
N ASN A 298 67.11 37.00 -4.59
CA ASN A 298 66.21 36.11 -3.85
C ASN A 298 64.74 36.44 -4.10
N MET A 299 64.37 37.72 -4.11
CA MET A 299 62.99 38.15 -4.42
C MET A 299 62.56 37.75 -5.83
N ARG A 300 63.46 37.86 -6.84
CA ARG A 300 63.18 37.37 -8.20
C ARG A 300 62.97 35.86 -8.22
N SER A 301 63.79 35.09 -7.51
CA SER A 301 63.64 33.63 -7.41
C SER A 301 62.33 33.23 -6.72
N ILE A 302 61.93 33.95 -5.67
CA ILE A 302 60.64 33.73 -4.98
C ILE A 302 59.47 34.01 -5.93
N GLU A 303 59.51 35.10 -6.70
CA GLU A 303 58.43 35.44 -7.64
C GLU A 303 58.35 34.41 -8.79
N GLU A 304 59.49 33.93 -9.29
CA GLU A 304 59.52 32.85 -10.28
C GLU A 304 58.93 31.55 -9.73
N ASN A 305 59.31 31.15 -8.51
CA ASN A 305 58.77 29.97 -7.85
C ASN A 305 57.27 30.09 -7.59
N LYS A 306 56.80 31.27 -7.18
CA LYS A 306 55.37 31.57 -7.04
C LYS A 306 54.62 31.42 -8.37
N GLY A 307 55.19 31.90 -9.47
CA GLY A 307 54.65 31.70 -10.82
C GLY A 307 54.52 30.22 -11.18
N ARG A 308 55.54 29.41 -10.89
CA ARG A 308 55.52 27.95 -11.10
C ARG A 308 54.45 27.26 -10.25
N ILE A 309 54.32 27.64 -8.97
CA ILE A 309 53.30 27.09 -8.06
C ILE A 309 51.89 27.41 -8.58
N MET A 310 51.62 28.65 -8.97
CA MET A 310 50.33 29.04 -9.53
C MET A 310 50.01 28.28 -10.84
N SER A 311 51.00 28.11 -11.71
CA SER A 311 50.83 27.33 -12.94
C SER A 311 50.51 25.86 -12.64
N ASN A 312 51.18 25.26 -11.65
CA ASN A 312 50.91 23.88 -11.25
C ASN A 312 49.52 23.75 -10.60
N GLN A 313 49.09 24.74 -9.80
CA GLN A 313 47.74 24.76 -9.23
C GLN A 313 46.66 24.83 -10.32
N LEU A 314 46.88 25.59 -11.39
CA LEU A 314 45.98 25.62 -12.55
C LEU A 314 45.91 24.25 -13.26
N LEU A 315 47.06 23.62 -13.52
CA LEU A 315 47.09 22.29 -14.14
C LEU A 315 46.37 21.23 -13.30
N ILE A 316 46.58 21.23 -11.98
CA ILE A 316 45.89 20.31 -11.06
C ILE A 316 44.37 20.55 -11.10
N ARG A 317 43.93 21.81 -11.16
CA ARG A 317 42.52 22.15 -11.24
C ARG A 317 41.89 21.67 -12.56
N ASP A 318 42.57 21.89 -13.68
CA ASP A 318 42.10 21.42 -14.99
C ASP A 318 42.01 19.89 -15.04
N GLU A 319 42.97 19.19 -14.44
CA GLU A 319 42.97 17.72 -14.34
C GLU A 319 41.83 17.22 -13.43
N GLN A 320 41.58 17.89 -12.31
CA GLN A 320 40.43 17.60 -11.44
C GLN A 320 39.10 17.81 -12.16
N ASP A 321 38.97 18.88 -12.95
CA ASP A 321 37.74 19.16 -13.68
C ASP A 321 37.53 18.17 -14.84
N ARG A 322 38.60 17.72 -15.52
CA ARG A 322 38.53 16.60 -16.48
C ARG A 322 38.10 15.31 -15.82
N ALA A 323 38.71 14.94 -14.69
CA ALA A 323 38.35 13.74 -13.95
C ALA A 323 36.88 13.78 -13.46
N ARG A 324 36.38 14.95 -13.06
CA ARG A 324 34.97 15.14 -12.70
C ARG A 324 34.03 14.95 -13.89
N GLU A 325 34.37 15.48 -15.05
CA GLU A 325 33.55 15.28 -16.26
C GLU A 325 33.57 13.81 -16.73
N GLU A 326 34.73 13.14 -16.68
CA GLU A 326 34.82 11.71 -16.95
C GLU A 326 33.97 10.88 -15.98
N ALA A 327 34.00 11.21 -14.69
CA ALA A 327 33.16 10.58 -13.67
C ALA A 327 31.66 10.81 -13.93
N LYS A 328 31.25 12.04 -14.28
CA LYS A 328 29.86 12.34 -14.66
C LYS A 328 29.42 11.51 -15.88
N ASN A 329 30.28 11.42 -16.90
CA ASN A 329 30.02 10.62 -18.10
C ASN A 329 29.95 9.11 -17.78
N ALA A 330 30.77 8.61 -16.86
CA ALA A 330 30.69 7.23 -16.39
C ALA A 330 29.37 6.95 -15.66
N VAL A 331 28.93 7.86 -14.77
CA VAL A 331 27.65 7.75 -14.06
C VAL A 331 26.48 7.75 -15.06
N ALA A 332 26.49 8.64 -16.05
CA ALA A 332 25.46 8.69 -17.09
C ALA A 332 25.38 7.37 -17.90
N ARG A 333 26.53 6.76 -18.21
CA ARG A 333 26.59 5.44 -18.88
C ARG A 333 26.00 4.33 -18.02
N VAL A 334 26.32 4.29 -16.73
CA VAL A 334 25.75 3.31 -15.79
C VAL A 334 24.24 3.47 -15.67
N GLN A 335 23.73 4.70 -15.57
CA GLN A 335 22.29 4.96 -15.54
C GLN A 335 21.58 4.50 -16.82
N SER A 336 22.18 4.74 -17.99
CA SER A 336 21.66 4.25 -19.27
C SER A 336 21.59 2.72 -19.33
N LEU A 337 22.66 2.04 -18.89
CA LEU A 337 22.68 0.57 -18.81
C LEU A 337 21.66 0.01 -17.81
N GLN A 338 21.46 0.68 -16.68
CA GLN A 338 20.42 0.31 -15.70
C GLN A 338 19.02 0.42 -16.31
N GLU A 339 18.73 1.47 -17.08
CA GLU A 339 17.43 1.60 -17.74
C GLU A 339 17.23 0.55 -18.83
N LEU A 340 18.26 0.22 -19.61
CA LEU A 340 18.20 -0.88 -20.58
C LEU A 340 17.93 -2.23 -19.90
N LEU A 341 18.63 -2.54 -18.80
CA LEU A 341 18.37 -3.76 -18.02
C LEU A 341 16.94 -3.80 -17.47
N ARG A 342 16.42 -2.66 -17.01
CA ARG A 342 15.03 -2.55 -16.55
C ARG A 342 14.05 -2.80 -17.67
N GLN A 343 14.32 -2.29 -18.88
CA GLN A 343 13.50 -2.54 -20.06
C GLN A 343 13.51 -4.00 -20.48
N GLU A 344 14.67 -4.65 -20.54
CA GLU A 344 14.81 -6.08 -20.85
C GLU A 344 14.07 -6.95 -19.81
N HIS A 345 14.20 -6.63 -18.52
CA HIS A 345 13.47 -7.33 -17.47
C HIS A 345 11.95 -7.21 -17.65
N ASN A 346 11.46 -5.99 -17.90
CA ASN A 346 10.03 -5.76 -18.16
C ASN A 346 9.55 -6.49 -19.43
N GLN A 347 10.38 -6.57 -20.47
CA GLN A 347 10.05 -7.33 -21.69
C GLN A 347 9.99 -8.83 -21.42
N ALA A 348 10.93 -9.38 -20.64
CA ALA A 348 10.93 -10.78 -20.25
C ALA A 348 9.71 -11.13 -19.38
N GLU A 349 9.33 -10.27 -18.43
CA GLU A 349 8.10 -10.45 -17.65
C GLU A 349 6.85 -10.41 -18.51
N ARG A 350 6.75 -9.47 -19.45
CA ARG A 350 5.64 -9.42 -20.42
C ARG A 350 5.54 -10.69 -21.24
N ALA A 351 6.67 -11.19 -21.77
CA ALA A 351 6.70 -12.44 -22.53
C ALA A 351 6.29 -13.65 -21.66
N LYS A 352 6.65 -13.67 -20.36
CA LYS A 352 6.20 -14.71 -19.43
C LYS A 352 4.69 -14.65 -19.22
N LEU A 353 4.13 -13.45 -19.00
CA LEU A 353 2.69 -13.25 -18.83
C LEU A 353 1.89 -13.58 -20.11
N GLU A 354 2.40 -13.24 -21.29
CA GLU A 354 1.77 -13.59 -22.57
C GLU A 354 1.71 -15.10 -22.79
N ARG A 355 2.76 -15.85 -22.43
CA ARG A 355 2.74 -17.32 -22.46
C ARG A 355 1.69 -17.89 -21.51
N GLN A 356 1.64 -17.39 -20.27
CA GLN A 356 0.63 -17.83 -19.30
C GLN A 356 -0.80 -17.52 -19.76
N LEU A 357 -1.01 -16.36 -20.38
CA LEU A 357 -2.31 -15.99 -20.95
C LEU A 357 -2.69 -16.92 -22.10
N SER A 358 -1.74 -17.22 -23.00
CA SER A 358 -1.96 -18.16 -24.11
C SER A 358 -2.27 -19.58 -23.62
N GLU A 359 -1.56 -20.07 -22.60
CA GLU A 359 -1.84 -21.37 -21.96
C GLU A 359 -3.23 -21.39 -21.30
N SER A 360 -3.59 -20.32 -20.57
CA SER A 360 -4.92 -20.20 -19.96
C SER A 360 -6.04 -20.11 -20.99
N GLN A 361 -5.81 -19.44 -22.12
CA GLN A 361 -6.77 -19.38 -23.23
C GLN A 361 -6.95 -20.75 -23.88
N LYS A 362 -5.86 -21.51 -24.07
CA LYS A 362 -5.93 -22.88 -24.58
C LYS A 362 -6.74 -23.78 -23.65
N TYR A 363 -6.48 -23.71 -22.34
CA TYR A 363 -7.25 -24.47 -21.35
C TYR A 363 -8.73 -24.08 -21.36
N LYS A 364 -9.04 -22.77 -21.46
CA LYS A 364 -10.42 -22.29 -21.58
C LYS A 364 -11.11 -22.90 -22.81
N TYR A 365 -10.45 -22.91 -23.97
CA TYR A 365 -11.00 -23.49 -25.19
C TYR A 365 -11.22 -25.00 -25.08
N GLU A 366 -10.26 -25.73 -24.50
CA GLU A 366 -10.39 -27.17 -24.23
C GLU A 366 -11.60 -27.45 -23.32
N MET A 367 -11.76 -26.66 -22.24
CA MET A 367 -12.86 -26.82 -21.30
C MET A 367 -14.23 -26.41 -21.90
N GLU A 368 -14.27 -25.36 -22.73
CA GLU A 368 -15.47 -24.99 -23.50
C GLU A 368 -15.87 -26.09 -24.48
N SER A 369 -14.90 -26.71 -25.17
CA SER A 369 -15.15 -27.85 -26.05
C SER A 369 -15.69 -29.07 -25.30
N GLU A 370 -15.18 -29.35 -24.10
CA GLU A 370 -15.70 -30.44 -23.24
C GLU A 370 -17.13 -30.15 -22.77
N LEU A 371 -17.43 -28.91 -22.38
CA LEU A 371 -18.78 -28.49 -21.99
C LEU A 371 -19.77 -28.66 -23.14
N THR A 372 -19.41 -28.24 -24.36
CA THR A 372 -20.25 -28.46 -25.54
C THR A 372 -20.48 -29.94 -25.79
N ARG A 373 -19.44 -30.77 -25.71
CA ARG A 373 -19.56 -32.22 -25.89
C ARG A 373 -20.51 -32.86 -24.87
N LEU A 374 -20.39 -32.49 -23.59
CA LEU A 374 -21.28 -32.98 -22.53
C LEU A 374 -22.72 -32.47 -22.70
N GLN A 375 -22.90 -31.23 -23.17
CA GLN A 375 -24.22 -30.68 -23.45
C GLN A 375 -24.89 -31.40 -24.63
N ASP A 376 -24.14 -31.74 -25.67
CA ASP A 376 -24.63 -32.52 -26.81
C ASP A 376 -24.99 -33.95 -26.37
N GLU A 377 -24.16 -34.60 -25.54
CA GLU A 377 -24.47 -35.92 -24.96
C GLU A 377 -25.75 -35.88 -24.09
N MET A 378 -25.89 -34.86 -23.24
CA MET A 378 -27.07 -34.70 -22.39
C MET A 378 -28.34 -34.40 -23.20
N THR A 379 -28.26 -33.55 -24.22
CA THR A 379 -29.42 -33.23 -25.07
C THR A 379 -29.83 -34.40 -25.94
N ALA A 380 -28.88 -35.20 -26.45
CA ALA A 380 -29.17 -36.45 -27.14
C ALA A 380 -29.89 -37.46 -26.22
N GLY A 381 -29.42 -37.63 -24.98
CA GLY A 381 -30.06 -38.50 -24.00
C GLY A 381 -31.49 -38.06 -23.64
N LEU A 382 -31.70 -36.75 -23.40
CA LEU A 382 -33.05 -36.22 -23.15
C LEU A 382 -33.98 -36.37 -24.35
N GLN A 383 -33.47 -36.26 -25.58
CA GLN A 383 -34.27 -36.47 -26.77
C GLN A 383 -34.72 -37.93 -26.90
N GLU A 384 -33.84 -38.88 -26.59
CA GLU A 384 -34.19 -40.31 -26.53
C GLU A 384 -35.27 -40.58 -25.48
N ASP A 385 -35.15 -39.98 -24.29
CA ASP A 385 -36.16 -40.09 -23.23
C ASP A 385 -37.51 -39.48 -23.65
N ILE A 386 -37.50 -38.32 -24.33
CA ILE A 386 -38.71 -37.68 -24.87
C ILE A 386 -39.38 -38.58 -25.90
N ASP A 387 -38.59 -39.18 -26.81
CA ASP A 387 -39.12 -40.07 -27.84
C ASP A 387 -39.73 -41.35 -27.22
N ASP A 388 -39.12 -41.90 -26.15
CA ASP A 388 -39.68 -43.04 -25.41
C ASP A 388 -40.97 -42.68 -24.66
N LEU A 389 -41.01 -41.50 -24.03
CA LEU A 389 -42.21 -40.97 -23.38
C LEU A 389 -43.35 -40.75 -24.37
N ASN A 390 -43.06 -40.17 -25.54
CA ASN A 390 -44.07 -39.95 -26.58
C ASN A 390 -44.67 -41.28 -27.07
N ARG A 391 -43.85 -42.32 -27.26
CA ARG A 391 -44.36 -43.67 -27.58
C ARG A 391 -45.29 -44.20 -26.51
N LYS A 392 -44.93 -44.03 -25.22
CA LYS A 392 -45.80 -44.42 -24.10
C LYS A 392 -47.09 -43.61 -24.06
N PHE A 393 -47.05 -42.32 -24.41
CA PHE A 393 -48.25 -41.49 -24.50
C PHE A 393 -49.17 -41.91 -25.65
N ASP A 394 -48.61 -42.30 -26.80
CA ASP A 394 -49.38 -42.84 -27.91
C ASP A 394 -50.11 -44.13 -27.51
N ASP A 395 -49.41 -45.04 -26.82
CA ASP A 395 -49.99 -46.28 -26.30
C ASP A 395 -51.14 -46.01 -25.30
N VAL A 396 -50.96 -45.03 -24.41
CA VAL A 396 -52.01 -44.61 -23.45
C VAL A 396 -53.16 -43.92 -24.16
N GLY A 397 -52.88 -43.08 -25.16
CA GLY A 397 -53.88 -42.38 -25.96
C GLY A 397 -54.84 -43.36 -26.64
N GLU A 398 -54.29 -44.41 -27.26
CA GLU A 398 -55.08 -45.48 -27.87
C GLU A 398 -55.95 -46.21 -26.82
N ALA A 399 -55.41 -46.45 -25.62
CA ALA A 399 -56.15 -47.06 -24.52
C ALA A 399 -57.29 -46.17 -24.01
N VAL A 400 -57.07 -44.85 -23.90
CA VAL A 400 -58.06 -43.87 -23.45
C VAL A 400 -59.16 -43.70 -24.50
N GLU A 401 -58.82 -43.60 -25.78
CA GLU A 401 -59.81 -43.52 -26.87
C GLU A 401 -60.75 -44.74 -26.85
N LYS A 402 -60.20 -45.92 -26.57
CA LYS A 402 -60.96 -47.16 -26.40
C LYS A 402 -61.89 -47.17 -25.17
N ILE A 403 -61.52 -46.45 -24.11
CA ILE A 403 -62.35 -46.27 -22.91
C ILE A 403 -63.42 -45.19 -23.12
N LEU A 404 -63.07 -44.07 -23.75
CA LEU A 404 -63.99 -42.98 -24.06
C LEU A 404 -65.09 -43.41 -25.04
N ALA A 405 -64.76 -44.22 -26.04
CA ALA A 405 -65.75 -44.85 -26.91
C ALA A 405 -66.76 -45.75 -26.17
N ARG A 406 -66.50 -46.09 -24.89
CA ARG A 406 -67.42 -46.84 -24.02
C ARG A 406 -68.22 -45.96 -23.05
N MET A 407 -67.97 -44.65 -22.97
CA MET A 407 -68.44 -43.79 -21.88
C MET A 407 -69.26 -42.55 -22.30
N GLU A 408 -69.87 -42.51 -23.48
CA GLU A 408 -70.85 -41.45 -23.81
C GLU A 408 -72.12 -41.58 -22.95
N MET A 409 -72.15 -40.84 -21.83
CA MET A 409 -73.30 -40.55 -20.98
C MET A 409 -73.29 -39.05 -20.63
N PRO A 410 -74.45 -38.39 -20.47
CA PRO A 410 -74.52 -36.95 -20.20
C PRO A 410 -73.80 -36.61 -18.91
N GLU A 411 -72.80 -35.72 -19.02
CA GLU A 411 -71.92 -35.28 -17.93
C GLU A 411 -72.73 -34.70 -16.77
N GLN A 412 -72.87 -35.48 -15.70
CA GLN A 412 -73.15 -34.89 -14.41
C GLN A 412 -71.89 -34.13 -13.99
N PRO A 413 -72.01 -32.86 -13.55
CA PRO A 413 -70.86 -32.11 -13.10
C PRO A 413 -70.20 -32.89 -11.96
N THR A 414 -68.94 -33.25 -12.16
CA THR A 414 -68.19 -34.02 -11.17
C THR A 414 -68.13 -33.22 -9.87
N LEU A 415 -68.10 -33.91 -8.72
CA LEU A 415 -68.00 -33.27 -7.39
C LEU A 415 -66.87 -32.23 -7.33
N LEU A 416 -65.77 -32.48 -8.05
CA LEU A 416 -64.65 -31.54 -8.19
C LEU A 416 -65.03 -30.24 -8.89
N GLN A 417 -65.87 -30.28 -9.93
CA GLN A 417 -66.36 -29.07 -10.60
C GLN A 417 -67.28 -28.26 -9.69
N GLN A 418 -68.10 -28.91 -8.87
CA GLN A 418 -68.91 -28.23 -7.87
C GLN A 418 -68.03 -27.57 -6.80
N LEU A 419 -67.01 -28.26 -6.28
CA LEU A 419 -66.07 -27.69 -5.31
C LEU A 419 -65.28 -26.51 -5.88
N HIS A 420 -64.85 -26.58 -7.15
CA HIS A 420 -64.18 -25.46 -7.81
C HIS A 420 -65.09 -24.23 -7.92
N LYS A 421 -66.36 -24.43 -8.26
CA LYS A 421 -67.35 -23.34 -8.28
C LYS A 421 -67.59 -22.72 -6.90
N VAL A 422 -67.65 -23.52 -5.83
CA VAL A 422 -67.73 -22.99 -4.46
C VAL A 422 -66.50 -22.13 -4.14
N SER A 423 -65.30 -22.62 -4.47
CA SER A 423 -64.06 -21.86 -4.26
C SER A 423 -64.04 -20.55 -5.05
N GLU A 424 -64.58 -20.53 -6.26
CA GLU A 424 -64.71 -19.32 -7.08
C GLU A 424 -65.67 -18.29 -6.46
N ILE A 425 -66.80 -18.74 -5.89
CA ILE A 425 -67.74 -17.89 -5.15
C ILE A 425 -67.05 -17.28 -3.92
N GLN A 426 -66.35 -18.08 -3.11
CA GLN A 426 -65.60 -17.59 -1.94
C GLN A 426 -64.50 -16.59 -2.32
N ARG A 427 -63.81 -16.81 -3.45
CA ARG A 427 -62.76 -15.91 -3.95
C ARG A 427 -63.25 -14.50 -4.26
N ARG A 428 -64.56 -14.31 -4.53
CA ARG A 428 -65.17 -12.97 -4.70
C ARG A 428 -65.19 -12.17 -3.39
N GLY A 429 -65.02 -12.83 -2.25
CA GLY A 429 -64.88 -12.20 -0.92
C GLY A 429 -66.19 -11.70 -0.32
N ASN A 430 -67.34 -12.11 -0.86
CA ASN A 430 -68.65 -11.76 -0.32
C ASN A 430 -69.11 -12.77 0.76
N LEU A 431 -68.81 -14.06 0.57
CA LEU A 431 -69.27 -15.17 1.39
C LEU A 431 -68.08 -16.06 1.80
N ASP A 432 -68.16 -16.62 3.01
CA ASP A 432 -67.38 -17.76 3.44
C ASP A 432 -68.35 -18.90 3.78
N ILE A 433 -68.03 -20.12 3.35
CA ILE A 433 -68.97 -21.25 3.35
C ILE A 433 -68.32 -22.41 4.08
N ASN A 434 -68.94 -22.84 5.17
CA ASN A 434 -68.49 -24.00 5.91
C ASN A 434 -69.15 -25.26 5.33
N LEU A 435 -68.37 -26.00 4.52
CA LEU A 435 -68.82 -27.22 3.85
C LEU A 435 -69.23 -28.35 4.82
N ASN A 436 -68.86 -28.26 6.10
CA ASN A 436 -69.19 -29.31 7.08
C ASN A 436 -70.60 -29.16 7.66
N ASN A 437 -71.12 -27.94 7.79
CA ASN A 437 -72.42 -27.69 8.44
C ASN A 437 -73.38 -26.84 7.62
N GLY A 438 -72.96 -26.31 6.46
CA GLY A 438 -73.81 -25.47 5.61
C GLY A 438 -73.98 -24.03 6.09
N ASP A 439 -73.24 -23.61 7.11
CA ASP A 439 -73.25 -22.21 7.55
C ASP A 439 -72.57 -21.31 6.51
N VAL A 440 -73.24 -20.20 6.19
CA VAL A 440 -72.70 -19.18 5.29
C VAL A 440 -72.47 -17.90 6.07
N VAL A 441 -71.19 -17.55 6.20
CA VAL A 441 -70.76 -16.32 6.88
C VAL A 441 -70.60 -15.22 5.84
N LEU A 442 -71.36 -14.14 5.99
CA LEU A 442 -71.22 -12.96 5.15
C LEU A 442 -69.93 -12.22 5.54
N LEU A 443 -68.92 -12.25 4.67
CA LEU A 443 -67.68 -11.48 4.86
C LEU A 443 -67.93 -9.99 4.67
N ARG A 444 -68.83 -9.64 3.74
CA ARG A 444 -69.34 -8.29 3.55
C ARG A 444 -70.76 -8.16 4.11
N PRO A 445 -71.00 -7.32 5.13
CA PRO A 445 -72.33 -7.18 5.71
C PRO A 445 -73.26 -6.41 4.78
N ILE A 446 -74.52 -6.86 4.66
CA ILE A 446 -75.56 -6.11 3.96
C ILE A 446 -76.09 -5.01 4.88
N HIS A 447 -75.86 -3.76 4.50
CA HIS A 447 -76.32 -2.60 5.25
C HIS A 447 -77.76 -2.23 4.87
N PHE A 448 -78.58 -1.93 5.90
CA PHE A 448 -79.96 -1.49 5.75
C PHE A 448 -80.09 -0.07 6.26
N LYS A 449 -80.92 0.74 5.60
CA LYS A 449 -81.23 2.10 6.08
C LYS A 449 -81.77 2.04 7.51
N ARG A 450 -81.26 2.91 8.37
CA ARG A 450 -81.74 3.03 9.76
C ARG A 450 -83.18 3.49 9.76
N LYS A 451 -84.04 2.83 10.55
CA LYS A 451 -85.44 3.21 10.74
C LYS A 451 -85.63 3.71 12.18
N ASN A 452 -86.34 4.82 12.32
CA ASN A 452 -86.79 5.33 13.61
C ASN A 452 -88.20 4.82 13.92
N MET A 453 -88.68 4.97 15.15
CA MET A 453 -90.03 4.54 15.55
C MET A 453 -91.16 5.23 14.77
N ASN A 454 -90.90 6.45 14.29
CA ASN A 454 -91.86 7.21 13.50
C ASN A 454 -91.91 6.75 12.03
N ASP A 455 -90.92 5.97 11.59
CA ASP A 455 -90.85 5.42 10.25
C ASP A 455 -91.61 4.08 10.19
N PRO A 456 -92.24 3.74 9.05
CA PRO A 456 -92.84 2.42 8.90
C PRO A 456 -91.77 1.32 9.05
N PRO A 457 -92.12 0.14 9.61
CA PRO A 457 -91.19 -0.97 9.85
C PRO A 457 -90.83 -1.73 8.55
N THR A 458 -90.54 -1.00 7.48
CA THR A 458 -90.08 -1.52 6.20
C THR A 458 -88.56 -1.58 6.17
N ALA A 459 -87.99 -2.55 5.45
CA ALA A 459 -86.56 -2.60 5.22
C ALA A 459 -86.24 -2.02 3.84
N GLU A 460 -85.12 -1.32 3.73
CA GLU A 460 -84.54 -0.85 2.48
C GLU A 460 -83.03 -1.06 2.56
N PHE A 461 -82.42 -1.52 1.46
CA PHE A 461 -80.96 -1.58 1.36
C PHE A 461 -80.37 -0.17 1.41
N GLU A 462 -79.29 0.00 2.18
CA GLU A 462 -78.54 1.26 2.21
C GLU A 462 -77.78 1.45 0.89
N ASN A 463 -77.13 0.39 0.41
CA ASN A 463 -76.54 0.30 -0.93
C ASN A 463 -77.10 -0.92 -1.67
N GLU A 464 -78.03 -0.69 -2.58
CA GLU A 464 -78.70 -1.75 -3.34
C GLU A 464 -77.72 -2.56 -4.20
N LYS A 465 -76.74 -1.91 -4.83
CA LYS A 465 -75.77 -2.60 -5.70
C LYS A 465 -74.94 -3.62 -4.93
N GLU A 466 -74.41 -3.23 -3.77
CA GLU A 466 -73.61 -4.13 -2.94
C GLU A 466 -74.44 -5.30 -2.40
N ALA A 467 -75.69 -5.02 -2.00
CA ALA A 467 -76.61 -6.08 -1.58
C ALA A 467 -76.88 -7.07 -2.72
N LEU A 468 -77.07 -6.59 -3.95
CA LEU A 468 -77.31 -7.46 -5.12
C LEU A 468 -76.09 -8.32 -5.46
N GLU A 469 -74.86 -7.83 -5.34
CA GLU A 469 -73.64 -8.63 -5.55
C GLU A 469 -73.57 -9.81 -4.56
N ILE A 470 -73.82 -9.56 -3.28
CA ILE A 470 -73.82 -10.60 -2.23
C ILE A 470 -74.96 -11.60 -2.45
N LEU A 471 -76.16 -11.10 -2.77
CA LEU A 471 -77.33 -11.96 -3.03
C LEU A 471 -77.16 -12.78 -4.32
N THR A 472 -76.42 -12.28 -5.32
CA THR A 472 -76.10 -13.03 -6.54
C THR A 472 -75.25 -14.24 -6.21
N ASP A 473 -74.20 -14.08 -5.39
CA ASP A 473 -73.35 -15.19 -4.95
C ASP A 473 -74.13 -16.23 -4.14
N LEU A 474 -75.08 -15.79 -3.31
CA LEU A 474 -75.98 -16.70 -2.58
C LEU A 474 -76.94 -17.46 -3.52
N CYS A 475 -77.42 -16.81 -4.58
CA CYS A 475 -78.26 -17.45 -5.59
C CYS A 475 -77.46 -18.47 -6.42
N GLU A 476 -76.23 -18.15 -6.82
CA GLU A 476 -75.33 -19.10 -7.49
C GLU A 476 -75.07 -20.32 -6.61
N LEU A 477 -74.80 -20.08 -5.32
CA LEU A 477 -74.61 -21.15 -4.35
C LEU A 477 -75.87 -22.03 -4.21
N TRP A 478 -77.05 -21.42 -4.10
CA TRP A 478 -78.31 -22.15 -4.06
C TRP A 478 -78.57 -22.96 -5.33
N GLN A 479 -78.26 -22.43 -6.52
CA GLN A 479 -78.46 -23.16 -7.77
C GLN A 479 -77.60 -24.44 -7.86
N MET A 480 -76.44 -24.45 -7.18
CA MET A 480 -75.56 -25.61 -7.13
C MET A 480 -76.12 -26.73 -6.25
N PHE A 481 -76.68 -26.39 -5.08
CA PHE A 481 -77.10 -27.37 -4.07
C PHE A 481 -78.61 -27.64 -4.06
N LYS A 482 -79.43 -26.64 -4.42
CA LYS A 482 -80.90 -26.67 -4.44
C LYS A 482 -81.53 -27.15 -3.13
N VAL A 483 -80.97 -26.70 -2.01
CA VAL A 483 -81.41 -27.02 -0.64
C VAL A 483 -82.24 -25.91 -0.03
N SER A 484 -82.84 -26.18 1.13
CA SER A 484 -83.57 -25.17 1.91
C SER A 484 -82.59 -24.16 2.54
N ILE A 485 -83.01 -22.89 2.58
CA ILE A 485 -82.24 -21.77 3.15
C ILE A 485 -83.07 -21.10 4.23
N VAL A 486 -82.47 -20.83 5.38
CA VAL A 486 -83.03 -19.95 6.40
C VAL A 486 -82.28 -18.63 6.43
N ILE A 487 -83.00 -17.53 6.17
CA ILE A 487 -82.49 -16.15 6.21
C ILE A 487 -82.97 -15.49 7.49
N GLU A 488 -82.04 -15.19 8.38
CA GLU A 488 -82.31 -14.55 9.67
C GLU A 488 -81.95 -13.06 9.64
N GLY A 489 -82.95 -12.20 9.82
CA GLY A 489 -82.79 -10.76 9.93
C GLY A 489 -82.56 -10.36 11.39
N HIS A 490 -81.43 -9.71 11.69
CA HIS A 490 -81.13 -9.20 13.03
C HIS A 490 -81.19 -7.67 13.09
N THR A 491 -81.69 -7.16 14.22
CA THR A 491 -81.74 -5.73 14.54
C THR A 491 -81.10 -5.49 15.90
N LYS A 492 -80.45 -4.34 16.05
CA LYS A 492 -79.94 -3.89 17.36
C LYS A 492 -81.10 -3.30 18.15
N ASP A 493 -81.27 -3.76 19.38
CA ASP A 493 -82.21 -3.13 20.32
C ASP A 493 -81.57 -1.85 20.87
N ILE A 494 -82.27 -0.73 20.68
CA ILE A 494 -81.82 0.60 21.11
C ILE A 494 -82.46 0.96 22.47
N GLY A 495 -83.29 0.08 23.06
CA GLY A 495 -83.99 0.30 24.33
C GLY A 495 -85.13 1.32 24.24
N VAL A 496 -85.40 1.84 23.04
CA VAL A 496 -86.49 2.76 22.72
C VAL A 496 -87.29 2.07 21.62
N GLY A 497 -88.34 1.36 22.01
CA GLY A 497 -88.94 0.26 21.21
C GLY A 497 -90.18 -0.30 21.87
N THR A 498 -91.21 -0.65 21.10
CA THR A 498 -91.97 -1.85 21.45
C THR A 498 -91.26 -3.04 20.79
N ASP A 499 -91.20 -4.18 21.47
CA ASP A 499 -90.48 -5.36 20.95
C ASP A 499 -91.07 -5.81 19.60
N GLU A 500 -92.38 -5.61 19.40
CA GLU A 500 -93.08 -5.90 18.16
C GLU A 500 -92.59 -5.04 16.98
N PHE A 501 -92.20 -3.78 17.24
CA PHE A 501 -91.66 -2.91 16.19
C PHE A 501 -90.33 -3.45 15.68
N TRP A 502 -89.40 -3.78 16.58
CA TRP A 502 -88.09 -4.30 16.20
C TRP A 502 -88.16 -5.69 15.57
N GLN A 503 -89.11 -6.53 16.03
CA GLN A 503 -89.43 -7.81 15.41
C GLN A 503 -89.95 -7.62 13.98
N SER A 504 -90.85 -6.64 13.76
CA SER A 504 -91.35 -6.33 12.42
C SER A 504 -90.24 -5.83 11.49
N VAL A 505 -89.34 -4.96 11.97
CA VAL A 505 -88.17 -4.50 11.19
C VAL A 505 -87.23 -5.67 10.86
N ALA A 506 -86.97 -6.56 11.82
CA ALA A 506 -86.15 -7.75 11.62
C ALA A 506 -86.75 -8.70 10.57
N ASN A 507 -88.06 -8.99 10.67
CA ASN A 507 -88.80 -9.78 9.69
C ASN A 507 -88.77 -9.14 8.30
N SER A 508 -88.99 -7.82 8.22
CA SER A 508 -88.95 -7.07 6.95
C SER A 508 -87.58 -7.14 6.27
N ARG A 509 -86.47 -7.16 7.03
CA ARG A 509 -85.11 -7.32 6.48
C ARG A 509 -84.91 -8.70 5.86
N ALA A 510 -85.26 -9.76 6.59
CA ALA A 510 -85.17 -11.13 6.09
C ALA A 510 -86.07 -11.32 4.86
N ALA A 511 -87.30 -10.83 4.91
CA ALA A 511 -88.27 -10.91 3.83
C ALA A 511 -87.83 -10.14 2.58
N LEU A 512 -87.19 -8.96 2.74
CA LEU A 512 -86.64 -8.21 1.62
C LEU A 512 -85.56 -9.01 0.88
N CYS A 513 -84.59 -9.59 1.61
CA CYS A 513 -83.57 -10.44 1.01
C CYS A 513 -84.16 -11.67 0.32
N ALA A 514 -85.10 -12.37 0.97
CA ALA A 514 -85.79 -13.52 0.38
C ALA A 514 -86.53 -13.16 -0.91
N ALA A 515 -87.27 -12.05 -0.91
CA ALA A 515 -87.99 -11.56 -2.09
C ALA A 515 -87.02 -11.22 -3.24
N THR A 516 -85.90 -10.55 -2.93
CA THR A 516 -84.86 -10.23 -3.93
C THR A 516 -84.24 -11.50 -4.52
N MET A 517 -83.92 -12.51 -3.69
CA MET A 517 -83.42 -13.80 -4.17
C MET A 517 -84.47 -14.53 -5.04
N GLY A 518 -85.75 -14.43 -4.69
CA GLY A 518 -86.85 -14.96 -5.51
C GLY A 518 -86.90 -14.35 -6.91
N VAL A 519 -86.69 -13.03 -7.02
CA VAL A 519 -86.58 -12.35 -8.33
C VAL A 519 -85.37 -12.83 -9.13
N MET A 520 -84.29 -13.25 -8.47
CA MET A 520 -83.09 -13.85 -9.09
C MET A 520 -83.26 -15.34 -9.44
N GLY A 521 -84.45 -15.92 -9.23
CA GLY A 521 -84.78 -17.29 -9.63
C GLY A 521 -84.60 -18.34 -8.55
N VAL A 522 -84.43 -17.95 -7.28
CA VAL A 522 -84.49 -18.87 -6.15
C VAL A 522 -85.93 -19.28 -5.87
N ASP A 523 -86.17 -20.57 -5.62
CA ASP A 523 -87.51 -21.05 -5.26
C ASP A 523 -87.88 -20.58 -3.84
N LEU A 524 -88.84 -19.67 -3.74
CA LEU A 524 -89.31 -19.12 -2.46
C LEU A 524 -89.90 -20.19 -1.53
N SER A 525 -90.33 -21.35 -2.05
CA SER A 525 -90.80 -22.46 -1.20
C SER A 525 -89.67 -23.08 -0.37
N GLN A 526 -88.42 -22.88 -0.79
CA GLN A 526 -87.21 -23.36 -0.12
C GLN A 526 -86.57 -22.30 0.77
N VAL A 527 -87.13 -21.08 0.87
CA VAL A 527 -86.53 -19.97 1.62
C VAL A 527 -87.42 -19.59 2.82
N ALA A 528 -86.91 -19.78 4.03
CA ALA A 528 -87.54 -19.34 5.26
C ALA A 528 -86.95 -17.99 5.71
N ALA A 529 -87.79 -16.95 5.83
CA ALA A 529 -87.38 -15.64 6.33
C ALA A 529 -87.82 -15.45 7.79
N VAL A 530 -86.86 -15.28 8.71
CA VAL A 530 -87.11 -15.17 10.15
C VAL A 530 -86.44 -13.91 10.71
N GLY A 531 -87.15 -13.11 11.51
CA GLY A 531 -86.54 -12.00 12.24
C GLY A 531 -86.15 -12.39 13.66
N LYS A 532 -84.98 -11.96 14.13
CA LYS A 532 -84.52 -12.13 15.52
C LYS A 532 -83.97 -10.81 16.06
N PRO A 533 -84.82 -9.94 16.66
CA PRO A 533 -84.43 -8.63 17.15
C PRO A 533 -83.69 -8.69 18.50
N GLY A 534 -82.85 -7.69 18.78
CA GLY A 534 -82.33 -7.45 20.12
C GLY A 534 -81.63 -8.65 20.75
N LYS A 535 -82.08 -9.05 21.95
CA LYS A 535 -81.50 -10.15 22.75
C LYS A 535 -81.81 -11.54 22.23
N THR A 536 -82.87 -11.72 21.43
CA THR A 536 -83.17 -13.03 20.81
C THR A 536 -82.29 -13.28 19.58
N GLY A 537 -81.64 -12.23 19.06
CA GLY A 537 -80.66 -12.29 17.99
C GLY A 537 -79.26 -11.83 18.40
N LEU A 538 -78.47 -11.40 17.42
CA LEU A 538 -77.08 -10.97 17.64
C LEU A 538 -76.93 -9.54 18.21
N ASN A 539 -78.03 -8.88 18.56
CA ASN A 539 -78.10 -7.47 18.98
C ASN A 539 -77.27 -6.49 18.11
N LYS A 540 -77.20 -6.79 16.81
CA LYS A 540 -76.54 -5.97 15.78
C LYS A 540 -77.37 -6.03 14.49
N ALA A 541 -77.29 -4.99 13.67
CA ALA A 541 -77.87 -5.02 12.33
C ALA A 541 -77.03 -5.95 11.46
N ALA A 542 -77.50 -7.18 11.27
CA ALA A 542 -76.82 -8.21 10.50
C ALA A 542 -77.84 -9.16 9.87
N LEU A 543 -77.38 -9.92 8.88
CA LEU A 543 -78.11 -11.02 8.27
C LEU A 543 -77.30 -12.29 8.53
N VAL A 544 -77.96 -13.37 8.96
CA VAL A 544 -77.36 -14.70 9.10
C VAL A 544 -78.08 -15.63 8.13
N ILE A 545 -77.33 -16.42 7.38
CA ILE A 545 -77.88 -17.33 6.38
C ILE A 545 -77.33 -18.73 6.64
N SER A 546 -78.23 -19.70 6.72
CA SER A 546 -77.89 -21.12 6.89
C SER A 546 -78.50 -21.91 5.74
N PHE A 547 -77.70 -22.79 5.15
CA PHE A 547 -78.13 -23.73 4.12
C PHE A 547 -78.27 -25.10 4.78
N ASP A 548 -79.42 -25.74 4.58
CA ASP A 548 -79.64 -27.10 5.02
C ASP A 548 -79.00 -28.09 4.03
N LEU A 549 -77.67 -28.14 4.02
CA LEU A 549 -76.91 -29.04 3.12
C LEU A 549 -77.06 -30.52 3.50
N PHE A 550 -77.50 -30.82 4.72
CA PHE A 550 -77.56 -32.17 5.27
C PHE A 550 -78.85 -32.38 6.08
N PRO A 551 -80.03 -32.48 5.41
CA PRO A 551 -81.33 -32.58 6.09
C PRO A 551 -81.52 -33.86 6.94
N ASP A 552 -80.60 -34.82 6.83
CA ASP A 552 -80.67 -36.13 7.51
C ASP A 552 -79.76 -36.23 8.77
N LEU A 553 -79.08 -35.15 9.18
CA LEU A 553 -78.11 -35.16 10.29
C LEU A 553 -78.66 -34.70 11.66
N ASP A 554 -79.98 -34.62 11.82
CA ASP A 554 -80.65 -34.23 13.07
C ASP A 554 -80.61 -35.30 14.20
#